data_AF-A0A1G5MVN7-F1
#
_entry.id   AF-A0A1G5MVN7-F1
#
_cell.length_a   1.000
_cell.length_b   1.000
_cell.length_c   1.000
_cell.angle_alpha   90.00
_cell.angle_beta   90.00
_cell.angle_gamma   90.00
#
_symmetry.space_group_name_H-M   'P 1'
#
loop_
_entity.id
_entity.type
_entity.pdbx_description
1 polymer ?
#
loop_
_entity_poly.entity_id
_entity_poly.type
_entity_poly.pdbx_seq_one_letter_code
_entity_poly.pdbx_strand_id
1 'polypeptide(L)'
;MGYPRRLPRMLDPFFNQLEERDRLDGLMTTGTNVLTKSLFGRLRAEPITVATTFNGNMELESEFLSLRLGIPNIHTAAIPGVKVSVGVLSSVPAADYQVFITPENNEWLDFTIDLPARLGEERPSVTYIDVAALASVARTDVVNGRTLIIYRIEYPANSVASMPMNNQYFWRGAKAPRVLRTSNQAVQGVTNKAAFTSQAAYAATKGGDDYAVVPVVQYQTLARGHQVMICGDSIQEGIGGDVRCYGAMQRSVYELSTPDRPLEYFNAALHAQGPDVYSRFFADHVAVVRPTIVTYSAWSGNDVTAGSGISSLAMRRLKASLGRVFSSLQAAGLRPIVLLPEATPVSSGYRNVGANDQARRDFNANWLTKVSGGIVIKGFAAAITGTRDAAGQDQIKDGASGDGVHPNDPGHDLIKAVVKPYYQMILDRVA
;
A
#
# COMPACT_ATOMS: atom_id res chain seq x y z
N MET A 1 -18.28 15.93 49.29
CA MET A 1 -17.06 16.73 49.08
C MET A 1 -16.59 16.51 47.66
N GLY A 2 -16.73 17.53 46.80
CA GLY A 2 -16.26 17.46 45.42
C GLY A 2 -14.76 17.77 45.37
N TYR A 3 -13.98 16.87 44.78
CA TYR A 3 -12.58 17.14 44.50
C TYR A 3 -12.45 18.07 43.27
N PRO A 4 -11.67 19.16 43.36
CA PRO A 4 -11.51 20.07 42.23
C PRO A 4 -10.58 19.44 41.19
N ARG A 5 -11.15 19.00 40.05
CA ARG A 5 -10.37 18.64 38.86
C ARG A 5 -10.03 19.89 38.06
N ARG A 6 -9.05 20.67 38.51
CA ARG A 6 -8.22 21.50 37.62
C ARG A 6 -6.81 21.55 38.15
N LEU A 7 -6.00 20.61 37.68
CA LEU A 7 -4.54 20.68 37.78
C LEU A 7 -3.98 21.50 36.60
N PRO A 8 -2.74 22.01 36.72
CA PRO A 8 -2.17 22.99 35.79
C PRO A 8 -1.98 22.42 34.37
N ARG A 9 -2.37 23.20 33.36
CA ARG A 9 -2.22 22.92 31.91
C ARG A 9 -0.80 22.60 31.42
N MET A 10 0.22 22.78 32.26
CA MET A 10 1.62 22.51 31.92
C MET A 10 1.97 21.01 31.86
N LEU A 11 1.12 20.13 32.40
CA LEU A 11 1.36 18.68 32.41
C LEU A 11 0.53 17.90 31.36
N ASP A 12 -0.37 18.56 30.62
CA ASP A 12 -1.24 17.92 29.61
C ASP A 12 -0.47 17.10 28.54
N PRO A 13 0.69 17.53 28.01
CA PRO A 13 1.43 16.74 27.02
C PRO A 13 1.97 15.42 27.60
N PHE A 14 2.40 15.43 28.85
CA PHE A 14 2.98 14.27 29.53
C PHE A 14 1.91 13.25 29.92
N PHE A 15 0.72 13.72 30.34
CA PHE A 15 -0.41 12.84 30.64
C PHE A 15 -1.10 12.29 29.40
N ASN A 16 -1.16 13.04 28.29
CA ASN A 16 -1.61 12.50 27.00
C ASN A 16 -0.68 11.37 26.53
N GLN A 17 0.64 11.52 26.73
CA GLN A 17 1.61 10.47 26.45
C GLN A 17 1.47 9.25 27.37
N LEU A 18 1.11 9.44 28.64
CA LEU A 18 0.84 8.34 29.59
C LEU A 18 -0.48 7.61 29.27
N GLU A 19 -1.58 8.32 28.94
CA GLU A 19 -2.83 7.69 28.49
C GLU A 19 -2.66 6.94 27.16
N GLU A 20 -1.82 7.46 26.25
CA GLU A 20 -1.48 6.75 25.00
C GLU A 20 -0.53 5.57 25.25
N ARG A 21 0.39 5.68 26.21
CA ARG A 21 1.27 4.58 26.63
C ARG A 21 0.45 3.42 27.21
N ASP A 22 -0.44 3.71 28.16
CA ASP A 22 -1.27 2.73 28.85
C ASP A 22 -2.33 2.09 27.91
N ARG A 23 -2.83 2.84 26.91
CA ARG A 23 -3.70 2.27 25.84
C ARG A 23 -2.97 1.25 24.96
N LEU A 24 -1.66 1.42 24.78
CA LEU A 24 -0.84 0.56 23.94
C LEU A 24 -0.22 -0.62 24.72
N ASP A 25 -0.13 -0.56 26.05
CA ASP A 25 0.43 -1.64 26.89
C ASP A 25 -0.42 -2.93 26.87
N GLY A 26 -1.70 -2.84 26.49
CA GLY A 26 -2.56 -3.99 26.20
C GLY A 26 -2.53 -4.50 24.75
N LEU A 27 -1.79 -3.83 23.86
CA LEU A 27 -1.74 -4.07 22.41
C LEU A 27 -0.33 -4.51 21.97
N MET A 28 0.21 -5.54 22.64
CA MET A 28 1.50 -6.13 22.27
C MET A 28 1.34 -6.94 20.98
N THR A 29 1.71 -6.38 19.83
CA THR A 29 2.05 -7.20 18.65
C THR A 29 3.52 -7.54 18.74
N THR A 30 3.88 -8.82 18.80
CA THR A 30 5.25 -9.29 18.97
C THR A 30 6.10 -9.18 17.70
N GLY A 31 5.70 -8.38 16.72
CA GLY A 31 6.26 -8.39 15.37
C GLY A 31 5.94 -9.69 14.60
N THR A 32 6.55 -9.84 13.43
CA THR A 32 6.45 -11.00 12.54
C THR A 32 7.80 -11.23 11.86
N ASN A 33 8.09 -12.47 11.50
CA ASN A 33 9.21 -12.83 10.61
C ASN A 33 8.73 -13.15 9.19
N VAL A 34 7.46 -12.91 8.89
CA VAL A 34 6.89 -13.01 7.55
C VAL A 34 6.38 -11.64 7.15
N LEU A 35 6.95 -11.10 6.09
CA LEU A 35 6.58 -9.81 5.52
C LEU A 35 5.99 -10.03 4.12
N THR A 36 5.05 -9.16 3.74
CA THR A 36 4.32 -9.19 2.49
C THR A 36 4.34 -7.80 1.87
N LYS A 37 5.08 -7.67 0.76
CA LYS A 37 5.14 -6.47 -0.08
C LYS A 37 4.02 -6.54 -1.11
N SER A 38 3.12 -5.56 -1.09
CA SER A 38 2.21 -5.26 -2.19
C SER A 38 2.21 -3.76 -2.42
N LEU A 39 2.60 -3.33 -3.60
CA LEU A 39 2.82 -1.91 -3.89
C LEU A 39 1.55 -1.20 -4.37
N PHE A 40 0.66 -1.94 -5.01
CA PHE A 40 -0.54 -1.42 -5.68
C PHE A 40 -1.77 -2.14 -5.15
N GLY A 41 -2.82 -1.38 -4.83
CA GLY A 41 -4.09 -1.98 -4.43
C GLY A 41 -5.01 -2.19 -5.61
N ARG A 42 -5.26 -1.14 -6.41
CA ARG A 42 -6.24 -1.22 -7.51
C ARG A 42 -5.64 -1.69 -8.82
N LEU A 43 -6.27 -2.70 -9.42
CA LEU A 43 -5.82 -3.35 -10.65
C LEU A 43 -6.84 -3.20 -11.78
N ARG A 44 -6.36 -3.20 -13.02
CA ARG A 44 -7.14 -3.30 -14.25
C ARG A 44 -6.81 -4.58 -15.00
N ALA A 45 -7.79 -5.08 -15.75
CA ALA A 45 -7.62 -6.20 -16.66
C ALA A 45 -7.10 -5.69 -18.01
N GLU A 46 -5.97 -6.23 -18.47
CA GLU A 46 -5.37 -5.88 -19.77
C GLU A 46 -5.29 -7.13 -20.66
N PRO A 47 -5.94 -7.14 -21.84
CA PRO A 47 -5.87 -8.25 -22.78
C PRO A 47 -4.45 -8.48 -23.31
N ILE A 48 -4.05 -9.76 -23.35
CA ILE A 48 -2.78 -10.25 -23.88
C ILE A 48 -3.07 -11.06 -25.15
N THR A 49 -2.74 -10.54 -26.33
CA THR A 49 -3.01 -11.23 -27.61
C THR A 49 -1.93 -12.27 -27.96
N VAL A 50 -0.68 -12.00 -27.60
CA VAL A 50 0.46 -12.90 -27.80
C VAL A 50 1.09 -13.22 -26.45
N ALA A 51 1.68 -14.42 -26.31
CA ALA A 51 2.35 -14.79 -25.06
C ALA A 51 3.35 -13.69 -24.68
N THR A 52 3.23 -13.19 -23.45
CA THR A 52 3.95 -11.99 -23.00
C THR A 52 4.66 -12.29 -21.70
N THR A 53 5.95 -11.97 -21.66
CA THR A 53 6.81 -12.12 -20.50
C THR A 53 7.02 -10.76 -19.84
N PHE A 54 6.74 -10.68 -18.55
CA PHE A 54 7.05 -9.55 -17.69
C PHE A 54 8.24 -9.91 -16.82
N ASN A 55 9.25 -9.04 -16.76
CA ASN A 55 10.37 -9.15 -15.84
C ASN A 55 10.29 -8.00 -14.84
N GLY A 56 10.78 -8.23 -13.63
CA GLY A 56 10.99 -7.13 -12.71
C GLY A 56 12.01 -7.44 -11.64
N ASN A 57 12.60 -6.36 -11.14
CA ASN A 57 13.54 -6.37 -10.03
C ASN A 57 12.94 -5.56 -8.89
N MET A 58 13.02 -6.09 -7.67
CA MET A 58 12.38 -5.49 -6.50
C MET A 58 13.27 -5.59 -5.27
N GLU A 59 13.45 -4.47 -4.56
CA GLU A 59 14.05 -4.45 -3.23
C GLU A 59 13.07 -4.94 -2.17
N LEU A 60 13.53 -5.81 -1.28
CA LEU A 60 12.80 -6.25 -0.07
C LEU A 60 13.42 -5.64 1.19
N GLU A 61 12.68 -5.54 2.30
CA GLU A 61 13.13 -4.76 3.47
C GLU A 61 14.37 -5.32 4.16
N SER A 62 14.47 -6.65 4.20
CA SER A 62 15.43 -7.39 5.02
C SER A 62 15.90 -8.62 4.25
N GLU A 63 17.05 -9.14 4.66
CA GLU A 63 17.48 -10.48 4.33
C GLU A 63 16.40 -11.52 4.65
N PHE A 64 16.31 -12.54 3.79
CA PHE A 64 15.26 -13.56 3.82
C PHE A 64 15.81 -14.96 3.56
N LEU A 65 15.10 -15.96 4.10
CA LEU A 65 15.43 -17.38 3.95
C LEU A 65 14.68 -18.04 2.79
N SER A 66 13.48 -17.53 2.50
CA SER A 66 12.59 -18.07 1.49
C SER A 66 11.53 -17.03 1.14
N LEU A 67 10.92 -17.18 -0.03
CA LEU A 67 9.84 -16.30 -0.48
C LEU A 67 8.79 -17.06 -1.30
N ARG A 68 7.68 -16.38 -1.59
CA ARG A 68 6.71 -16.77 -2.59
C ARG A 68 6.11 -15.54 -3.26
N LEU A 69 5.77 -15.68 -4.53
CA LEU A 69 5.13 -14.65 -5.34
C LEU A 69 3.63 -14.94 -5.46
N GLY A 70 2.81 -13.97 -5.06
CA GLY A 70 1.37 -13.93 -5.27
C GLY A 70 1.05 -13.19 -6.57
N ILE A 71 0.39 -13.86 -7.50
CA ILE A 71 -0.01 -13.27 -8.78
C ILE A 71 -1.51 -12.92 -8.71
N PRO A 72 -1.88 -11.63 -8.78
CA PRO A 72 -3.27 -11.23 -8.72
C PRO A 72 -4.01 -11.50 -10.04
N ASN A 73 -5.29 -11.85 -9.94
CA ASN A 73 -6.22 -11.89 -11.08
C ASN A 73 -7.49 -11.07 -10.81
N ILE A 74 -7.60 -9.93 -11.50
CA ILE A 74 -8.79 -9.05 -11.50
C ILE A 74 -9.76 -9.35 -12.65
N HIS A 75 -9.43 -10.31 -13.52
CA HIS A 75 -10.31 -10.76 -14.60
C HIS A 75 -11.47 -11.60 -14.06
N THR A 76 -12.60 -11.56 -14.77
CA THR A 76 -13.80 -12.34 -14.43
C THR A 76 -13.69 -13.82 -14.77
N ALA A 77 -12.64 -14.24 -15.48
CA ALA A 77 -12.37 -15.64 -15.81
C ALA A 77 -11.04 -16.11 -15.25
N ALA A 78 -10.91 -17.43 -15.09
CA ALA A 78 -9.65 -18.06 -14.72
C ALA A 78 -8.62 -17.96 -15.87
N ILE A 79 -7.34 -17.92 -15.53
CA ILE A 79 -6.22 -17.85 -16.47
C ILE A 79 -5.29 -19.03 -16.16
N PRO A 80 -5.32 -20.10 -16.98
CA PRO A 80 -4.48 -21.26 -16.75
C PRO A 80 -3.04 -21.04 -17.22
N GLY A 81 -2.10 -21.80 -16.68
CA GLY A 81 -0.76 -21.96 -17.23
C GLY A 81 0.12 -20.70 -17.20
N VAL A 82 -0.07 -19.82 -16.21
CA VAL A 82 0.84 -18.69 -15.98
C VAL A 82 2.15 -19.23 -15.41
N LYS A 83 3.27 -18.94 -16.09
CA LYS A 83 4.59 -19.36 -15.61
C LYS A 83 5.20 -18.25 -14.77
N VAL A 84 5.83 -18.63 -13.67
CA VAL A 84 6.48 -17.71 -12.75
C VAL A 84 7.89 -18.20 -12.48
N SER A 85 8.88 -17.34 -12.67
CA SER A 85 10.27 -17.63 -12.29
C SER A 85 10.74 -16.62 -11.26
N VAL A 86 11.54 -17.06 -10.29
CA VAL A 86 12.14 -16.17 -9.30
C VAL A 86 13.61 -16.48 -9.08
N GLY A 87 14.39 -15.43 -8.87
CA GLY A 87 15.82 -15.45 -8.60
C GLY A 87 16.21 -14.31 -7.66
N VAL A 88 17.49 -14.27 -7.28
CA VAL A 88 18.08 -13.20 -6.46
C VAL A 88 19.16 -12.45 -7.21
N LEU A 89 19.41 -11.21 -6.79
CA LEU A 89 20.41 -10.33 -7.39
C LEU A 89 21.31 -9.75 -6.30
N SER A 90 22.62 -9.69 -6.54
CA SER A 90 23.55 -8.97 -5.66
C SER A 90 23.72 -7.50 -6.07
N SER A 91 23.37 -7.13 -7.30
CA SER A 91 23.51 -5.76 -7.78
C SER A 91 22.45 -5.38 -8.80
N VAL A 92 22.06 -4.10 -8.79
CA VAL A 92 21.42 -3.47 -9.94
C VAL A 92 21.96 -2.03 -10.07
N PRO A 93 23.05 -1.82 -10.83
CA PRO A 93 23.67 -0.52 -11.07
C PRO A 93 22.70 0.57 -11.51
N ALA A 94 22.96 1.79 -11.04
CA ALA A 94 22.08 2.95 -11.20
C ALA A 94 21.71 3.27 -12.67
N ALA A 95 22.61 2.96 -13.60
CA ALA A 95 22.51 3.30 -15.02
C ALA A 95 21.78 2.24 -15.87
N ASP A 96 21.56 1.02 -15.35
CA ASP A 96 21.32 -0.16 -16.20
C ASP A 96 20.14 -1.04 -15.74
N TYR A 97 19.17 -0.51 -14.97
CA TYR A 97 18.01 -1.30 -14.49
C TYR A 97 17.18 -1.98 -15.60
N GLN A 98 17.28 -1.53 -16.85
CA GLN A 98 16.62 -2.18 -17.99
C GLN A 98 17.35 -3.46 -18.47
N VAL A 99 18.55 -3.73 -17.96
CA VAL A 99 19.51 -4.69 -18.53
C VAL A 99 19.69 -5.93 -17.66
N PHE A 100 19.41 -5.85 -16.36
CA PHE A 100 19.58 -6.96 -15.43
C PHE A 100 18.38 -7.87 -15.43
N ILE A 101 18.50 -8.93 -16.23
CA ILE A 101 17.50 -9.99 -16.33
C ILE A 101 18.08 -11.37 -16.02
N THR A 102 19.27 -11.43 -15.43
CA THR A 102 19.92 -12.70 -15.08
C THR A 102 20.15 -12.72 -13.57
N PRO A 103 19.69 -13.74 -12.85
CA PRO A 103 19.89 -13.88 -11.42
C PRO A 103 21.34 -14.27 -11.14
N GLU A 104 21.73 -14.16 -9.87
CA GLU A 104 23.01 -14.69 -9.43
C GLU A 104 23.17 -16.16 -9.83
N ASN A 105 24.37 -16.50 -10.31
CA ASN A 105 24.73 -17.84 -10.78
C ASN A 105 23.82 -18.44 -11.88
N ASN A 106 22.97 -17.63 -12.53
CA ASN A 106 21.89 -18.11 -13.43
C ASN A 106 20.86 -19.03 -12.74
N GLU A 107 20.72 -18.96 -11.42
CA GLU A 107 19.77 -19.80 -10.68
C GLU A 107 18.35 -19.24 -10.74
N TRP A 108 17.47 -19.98 -11.40
CA TRP A 108 16.03 -19.72 -11.45
C TRP A 108 15.25 -20.84 -10.78
N LEU A 109 14.23 -20.47 -10.02
CA LEU A 109 13.19 -21.38 -9.58
C LEU A 109 11.92 -21.12 -10.40
N ASP A 110 11.48 -22.13 -11.15
CA ASP A 110 10.37 -22.05 -12.10
C ASP A 110 9.12 -22.74 -11.56
N PHE A 111 7.98 -22.10 -11.79
CA PHE A 111 6.67 -22.54 -11.34
C PHE A 111 5.65 -22.36 -12.46
N THR A 112 4.56 -23.12 -12.41
CA THR A 112 3.38 -22.91 -13.25
C THR A 112 2.15 -22.94 -12.37
N ILE A 113 1.30 -21.91 -12.50
CA ILE A 113 0.10 -21.74 -11.68
C ILE A 113 -1.11 -21.38 -12.55
N ASP A 114 -2.28 -21.78 -12.07
CA ASP A 114 -3.56 -21.33 -12.59
C ASP A 114 -4.11 -20.22 -11.70
N LEU A 115 -4.56 -19.13 -12.32
CA LEU A 115 -5.15 -18.00 -11.61
C LEU A 115 -6.68 -18.13 -11.62
N PRO A 116 -7.36 -18.33 -10.48
CA PRO A 116 -8.82 -18.31 -10.41
C PRO A 116 -9.38 -16.95 -10.82
N ALA A 117 -10.65 -16.90 -11.22
CA ALA A 117 -11.34 -15.63 -11.44
C ALA A 117 -11.33 -14.75 -10.18
N ARG A 118 -11.49 -13.43 -10.38
CA ARG A 118 -11.60 -12.46 -9.29
C ARG A 118 -12.69 -12.83 -8.28
N LEU A 119 -12.49 -12.46 -7.02
CA LEU A 119 -13.43 -12.71 -5.91
C LEU A 119 -14.65 -11.77 -5.96
N GLY A 120 -14.56 -10.69 -6.73
CA GLY A 120 -15.63 -9.73 -6.97
C GLY A 120 -15.12 -8.50 -7.73
N GLU A 121 -15.99 -7.52 -7.91
CA GLU A 121 -15.59 -6.20 -8.41
C GLU A 121 -14.52 -5.58 -7.50
N GLU A 122 -13.43 -5.08 -8.10
CA GLU A 122 -12.24 -4.52 -7.41
C GLU A 122 -11.56 -5.47 -6.41
N ARG A 123 -11.88 -6.77 -6.44
CA ARG A 123 -11.40 -7.79 -5.49
C ARG A 123 -10.70 -8.91 -6.26
N PRO A 124 -9.39 -8.77 -6.56
CA PRO A 124 -8.65 -9.81 -7.26
C PRO A 124 -8.56 -11.06 -6.41
N SER A 125 -8.50 -12.23 -7.05
CA SER A 125 -7.92 -13.41 -6.41
C SER A 125 -6.39 -13.24 -6.40
N VAL A 126 -5.70 -13.87 -5.47
CA VAL A 126 -4.22 -13.91 -5.46
C VAL A 126 -3.79 -15.36 -5.30
N THR A 127 -3.17 -15.91 -6.34
CA THR A 127 -2.57 -17.25 -6.30
C THR A 127 -1.11 -17.12 -5.96
N TYR A 128 -0.66 -17.76 -4.89
CA TYR A 128 0.75 -17.83 -4.54
C TYR A 128 1.38 -19.06 -5.16
N ILE A 129 2.59 -18.91 -5.74
CA ILE A 129 3.46 -20.06 -5.99
C ILE A 129 3.81 -20.76 -4.67
N ASP A 130 4.27 -22.00 -4.77
CA ASP A 130 4.91 -22.68 -3.65
C ASP A 130 6.08 -21.87 -3.09
N VAL A 131 6.43 -22.14 -1.83
CA VAL A 131 7.54 -21.44 -1.18
C VAL A 131 8.84 -21.79 -1.91
N ALA A 132 9.45 -20.78 -2.53
CA ALA A 132 10.78 -20.85 -3.10
C ALA A 132 11.80 -20.82 -1.95
N ALA A 133 12.51 -21.93 -1.76
CA ALA A 133 13.64 -22.06 -0.83
C ALA A 133 14.88 -21.35 -1.39
N LEU A 134 14.75 -20.04 -1.56
CA LEU A 134 15.75 -19.16 -2.14
C LEU A 134 16.09 -18.10 -1.10
N ALA A 135 17.33 -18.09 -0.62
CA ALA A 135 17.81 -17.12 0.35
C ALA A 135 18.31 -15.85 -0.34
N SER A 136 18.20 -14.72 0.34
CA SER A 136 18.79 -13.46 -0.11
C SER A 136 20.30 -13.54 -0.23
N VAL A 137 20.85 -12.80 -1.20
CA VAL A 137 22.30 -12.54 -1.29
C VAL A 137 22.62 -11.11 -0.84
N ALA A 138 23.83 -10.91 -0.34
CA ALA A 138 24.32 -9.59 0.04
C ALA A 138 24.48 -8.68 -1.20
N ARG A 139 24.23 -7.39 -1.01
CA ARG A 139 24.41 -6.39 -2.06
C ARG A 139 25.89 -6.11 -2.31
N THR A 140 26.31 -6.13 -3.59
CA THR A 140 27.68 -5.85 -4.05
C THR A 140 27.85 -4.44 -4.60
N ASP A 141 26.76 -3.79 -5.00
CA ASP A 141 26.73 -2.43 -5.55
C ASP A 141 26.49 -1.33 -4.50
N VAL A 142 26.01 -1.68 -3.31
CA VAL A 142 25.81 -0.74 -2.20
C VAL A 142 26.02 -1.42 -0.85
N VAL A 143 26.86 -0.82 0.00
CA VAL A 143 27.13 -1.30 1.35
C VAL A 143 25.85 -1.21 2.18
N ASN A 144 25.51 -2.28 2.90
CA ASN A 144 24.29 -2.38 3.72
C ASN A 144 23.00 -2.13 2.92
N GLY A 145 23.02 -2.45 1.62
CA GLY A 145 21.86 -2.36 0.77
C GLY A 145 20.76 -3.33 1.16
N ARG A 146 19.53 -2.94 0.85
CA ARG A 146 18.39 -3.85 0.89
C ARG A 146 18.55 -4.94 -0.16
N THR A 147 18.17 -6.17 0.19
CA THR A 147 18.28 -7.32 -0.71
C THR A 147 17.33 -7.16 -1.91
N LEU A 148 17.65 -7.87 -2.99
CA LEU A 148 16.96 -7.80 -4.27
C LEU A 148 16.47 -9.17 -4.70
N ILE A 149 15.28 -9.17 -5.28
CA ILE A 149 14.78 -10.27 -6.09
C ILE A 149 14.68 -9.84 -7.54
N ILE A 150 14.72 -10.84 -8.41
CA ILE A 150 14.28 -10.76 -9.79
C ILE A 150 13.16 -11.76 -10.01
N TYR A 151 12.15 -11.38 -10.78
CA TYR A 151 11.06 -12.27 -11.14
C TYR A 151 10.75 -12.20 -12.63
N ARG A 152 10.12 -13.28 -13.10
CA ARG A 152 9.47 -13.38 -14.41
C ARG A 152 8.06 -13.89 -14.27
N ILE A 153 7.16 -13.35 -15.06
CA ILE A 153 5.78 -13.80 -15.15
C ILE A 153 5.42 -13.87 -16.63
N GLU A 154 5.16 -15.07 -17.14
CA GLU A 154 4.75 -15.31 -18.51
C GLU A 154 3.25 -15.60 -18.54
N TYR A 155 2.51 -14.75 -19.24
CA TYR A 155 1.10 -14.97 -19.54
C TYR A 155 0.94 -15.67 -20.90
N PRO A 156 0.07 -16.69 -21.02
CA PRO A 156 -0.24 -17.31 -22.30
C PRO A 156 -0.83 -16.33 -23.31
N ALA A 157 -0.75 -16.67 -24.60
CA ALA A 157 -1.45 -15.93 -25.64
C ALA A 157 -2.97 -15.98 -25.43
N ASN A 158 -3.68 -14.93 -25.87
CA ASN A 158 -5.13 -14.77 -25.72
C ASN A 158 -5.61 -14.84 -24.26
N SER A 159 -4.82 -14.29 -23.34
CA SER A 159 -5.14 -14.22 -21.90
C SER A 159 -5.40 -12.78 -21.45
N VAL A 160 -5.48 -12.56 -20.15
CA VAL A 160 -5.66 -11.23 -19.54
C VAL A 160 -4.68 -11.11 -18.38
N ALA A 161 -3.90 -10.04 -18.33
CA ALA A 161 -3.02 -9.75 -17.20
C ALA A 161 -3.68 -8.74 -16.25
N SER A 162 -3.34 -8.83 -14.97
CA SER A 162 -3.74 -7.82 -13.97
C SER A 162 -2.62 -6.81 -13.81
N MET A 163 -2.92 -5.54 -14.06
CA MET A 163 -1.95 -4.45 -14.02
C MET A 163 -2.41 -3.35 -13.07
N PRO A 164 -1.50 -2.63 -12.40
CA PRO A 164 -1.83 -1.39 -11.68
C PRO A 164 -2.70 -0.44 -12.50
N MET A 165 -3.82 0.03 -11.93
CA MET A 165 -4.80 0.82 -12.69
C MET A 165 -4.36 2.27 -12.94
N ASN A 166 -3.46 2.81 -12.12
CA ASN A 166 -2.96 4.19 -12.23
C ASN A 166 -1.92 4.38 -13.35
N ASN A 167 -1.59 3.32 -14.09
CA ASN A 167 -0.54 3.32 -15.11
C ASN A 167 0.84 3.83 -14.62
N GLN A 168 1.17 3.66 -13.34
CA GLN A 168 2.45 4.14 -12.79
C GLN A 168 3.37 2.94 -12.47
N TYR A 169 4.39 2.70 -13.29
CA TYR A 169 5.19 1.47 -13.22
C TYR A 169 6.71 1.67 -13.08
N PHE A 170 7.17 2.89 -12.75
CA PHE A 170 8.57 3.16 -12.36
C PHE A 170 8.68 3.97 -11.06
N TRP A 171 9.43 3.44 -10.10
CA TRP A 171 9.59 4.02 -8.76
C TRP A 171 10.83 4.91 -8.59
N ARG A 172 11.44 5.38 -9.67
CA ARG A 172 12.52 6.39 -9.58
C ARG A 172 11.99 7.78 -9.83
N GLY A 173 11.47 8.40 -8.78
CA GLY A 173 11.47 9.85 -8.62
C GLY A 173 12.52 10.20 -7.58
N ALA A 174 13.00 11.45 -7.54
CA ALA A 174 14.01 11.90 -6.57
C ALA A 174 13.64 11.64 -5.08
N LYS A 175 12.39 11.25 -4.80
CA LYS A 175 11.83 11.02 -3.47
C LYS A 175 11.38 9.58 -3.18
N ALA A 176 11.45 8.67 -4.15
CA ALA A 176 11.12 7.26 -3.97
C ALA A 176 12.43 6.44 -4.02
N PRO A 177 13.06 6.16 -2.87
CA PRO A 177 14.46 5.69 -2.83
C PRO A 177 14.63 4.21 -3.16
N ARG A 178 13.56 3.48 -3.52
CA ARG A 178 13.56 2.02 -3.57
C ARG A 178 13.46 1.48 -4.98
N VAL A 179 14.17 0.39 -5.24
CA VAL A 179 14.18 -0.26 -6.55
C VAL A 179 12.90 -1.08 -6.71
N LEU A 180 12.00 -0.58 -7.56
CA LEU A 180 11.07 -1.38 -8.34
C LEU A 180 11.25 -0.98 -9.80
N ARG A 181 11.61 -1.96 -10.63
CA ARG A 181 11.68 -1.81 -12.09
C ARG A 181 10.97 -3.00 -12.71
N THR A 182 10.12 -2.73 -13.67
CA THR A 182 9.50 -3.75 -14.51
C THR A 182 9.80 -3.49 -15.97
N SER A 183 9.95 -4.55 -16.74
CA SER A 183 10.03 -4.52 -18.20
C SER A 183 9.18 -5.64 -18.77
N ASN A 184 8.76 -5.51 -20.02
CA ASN A 184 7.89 -6.47 -20.68
C ASN A 184 8.35 -6.70 -22.11
N GLN A 185 8.04 -7.89 -22.63
CA GLN A 185 8.20 -8.21 -24.03
C GLN A 185 7.16 -9.24 -24.46
N ALA A 186 6.52 -8.98 -25.60
CA ALA A 186 5.48 -9.84 -26.16
C ALA A 186 6.10 -11.05 -26.91
N VAL A 187 6.97 -11.79 -26.23
CA VAL A 187 7.66 -12.98 -26.72
C VAL A 187 7.76 -13.99 -25.57
N GLN A 188 7.55 -15.26 -25.88
CA GLN A 188 7.60 -16.37 -24.93
C GLN A 188 9.05 -16.72 -24.54
N GLY A 189 9.30 -17.06 -23.27
CA GLY A 189 10.54 -17.70 -22.83
C GLY A 189 11.80 -16.84 -22.94
N VAL A 190 11.68 -15.51 -22.95
CA VAL A 190 12.83 -14.63 -23.10
C VAL A 190 13.59 -14.53 -21.78
N THR A 191 14.87 -14.91 -21.78
CA THR A 191 15.65 -15.05 -20.54
C THR A 191 16.98 -14.28 -20.44
N ASN A 192 17.43 -13.60 -21.49
CA ASN A 192 18.68 -12.83 -21.48
C ASN A 192 18.58 -11.57 -22.34
N LYS A 193 19.53 -10.62 -22.15
CA LYS A 193 19.48 -9.31 -22.82
C LYS A 193 19.35 -9.47 -24.34
N ALA A 194 20.15 -10.35 -24.94
CA ALA A 194 20.18 -10.61 -26.38
C ALA A 194 18.88 -11.25 -26.94
N ALA A 195 18.07 -11.88 -26.10
CA ALA A 195 16.74 -12.33 -26.46
C ALA A 195 15.69 -11.21 -26.22
N PHE A 196 15.98 -10.29 -25.29
CA PHE A 196 15.24 -9.05 -25.04
C PHE A 196 15.49 -7.91 -26.07
N THR A 197 16.40 -8.09 -27.03
CA THR A 197 17.01 -6.99 -27.82
C THR A 197 16.42 -6.66 -29.18
N SER A 198 15.21 -7.09 -29.53
CA SER A 198 14.59 -6.38 -30.65
C SER A 198 14.14 -5.03 -30.11
N GLN A 199 14.97 -3.99 -30.16
CA GLN A 199 14.58 -2.62 -29.79
C GLN A 199 13.40 -2.16 -30.66
N ALA A 200 13.29 -2.71 -31.88
CA ALA A 200 12.11 -2.66 -32.72
C ALA A 200 10.88 -3.37 -32.10
N ALA A 201 11.01 -4.56 -31.49
CA ALA A 201 9.90 -5.24 -30.79
C ALA A 201 9.59 -4.60 -29.43
N TYR A 202 10.59 -4.08 -28.71
CA TYR A 202 10.41 -3.28 -27.51
C TYR A 202 9.65 -1.97 -27.84
N ALA A 203 9.94 -1.33 -28.98
CA ALA A 203 9.23 -0.14 -29.45
C ALA A 203 7.91 -0.43 -30.20
N ALA A 204 7.73 -1.61 -30.79
CA ALA A 204 6.55 -1.99 -31.58
C ALA A 204 5.49 -2.77 -30.80
N THR A 205 5.90 -3.49 -29.74
CA THR A 205 4.97 -3.91 -28.69
C THR A 205 4.76 -2.72 -27.76
N LYS A 206 3.72 -2.68 -26.92
CA LYS A 206 3.58 -1.66 -25.86
C LYS A 206 4.69 -1.82 -24.81
N GLY A 207 5.96 -1.84 -25.21
CA GLY A 207 7.13 -2.00 -24.38
C GLY A 207 7.50 -0.66 -23.79
N GLY A 208 7.57 -0.61 -22.47
CA GLY A 208 7.80 0.62 -21.74
C GLY A 208 7.26 0.51 -20.34
N ASP A 209 7.64 1.48 -19.51
CA ASP A 209 7.24 1.57 -18.11
C ASP A 209 5.73 1.84 -17.92
N ASP A 210 4.87 1.56 -18.92
CA ASP A 210 3.40 1.73 -18.96
C ASP A 210 2.63 0.39 -18.96
N TYR A 211 3.37 -0.73 -18.93
CA TYR A 211 2.81 -2.08 -19.10
C TYR A 211 3.48 -3.11 -18.18
N ALA A 212 3.02 -3.20 -16.93
CA ALA A 212 3.66 -4.08 -15.95
C ALA A 212 2.70 -4.93 -15.12
N VAL A 213 3.18 -6.13 -14.81
CA VAL A 213 2.64 -7.00 -13.77
C VAL A 213 3.57 -6.91 -12.56
N VAL A 214 3.01 -6.55 -11.41
CA VAL A 214 3.75 -6.46 -10.15
C VAL A 214 3.18 -7.50 -9.19
N PRO A 215 3.96 -8.52 -8.81
CA PRO A 215 3.48 -9.56 -7.91
C PRO A 215 3.39 -9.01 -6.48
N VAL A 216 2.59 -9.68 -5.66
CA VAL A 216 2.70 -9.63 -4.22
C VAL A 216 3.90 -10.50 -3.82
N VAL A 217 4.80 -10.02 -2.98
CA VAL A 217 5.95 -10.82 -2.50
C VAL A 217 5.77 -11.10 -1.03
N GLN A 218 5.66 -12.37 -0.64
CA GLN A 218 5.69 -12.76 0.77
C GLN A 218 6.99 -13.50 1.07
N TYR A 219 7.72 -13.08 2.09
CA TYR A 219 9.06 -13.58 2.38
C TYR A 219 9.29 -13.75 3.88
N GLN A 220 10.06 -14.77 4.23
CA GLN A 220 10.46 -15.06 5.61
C GLN A 220 11.79 -14.36 5.91
N THR A 221 11.76 -13.35 6.77
CA THR A 221 12.91 -12.55 7.14
C THR A 221 13.75 -13.19 8.24
N LEU A 222 15.04 -12.85 8.27
CA LEU A 222 15.93 -13.15 9.39
C LEU A 222 15.65 -12.23 10.59
N ALA A 223 15.42 -10.94 10.32
CA ALA A 223 15.05 -9.97 11.32
C ALA A 223 13.54 -10.01 11.62
N ARG A 224 13.18 -9.82 12.88
CA ARG A 224 11.78 -9.61 13.27
C ARG A 224 11.35 -8.20 12.87
N GLY A 225 10.26 -8.11 12.12
CA GLY A 225 9.71 -6.86 11.62
C GLY A 225 8.24 -6.65 11.95
N HIS A 226 7.65 -5.69 11.24
CA HIS A 226 6.23 -5.41 11.30
C HIS A 226 5.63 -5.36 9.90
N GLN A 227 4.48 -6.00 9.75
CA GLN A 227 3.66 -5.95 8.55
C GLN A 227 2.58 -4.87 8.71
N VAL A 228 2.60 -3.87 7.84
CA VAL A 228 1.56 -2.85 7.72
C VAL A 228 0.59 -3.24 6.61
N MET A 229 -0.71 -3.20 6.86
CA MET A 229 -1.73 -3.29 5.82
C MET A 229 -2.44 -1.95 5.70
N ILE A 230 -2.33 -1.31 4.53
CA ILE A 230 -2.83 0.04 4.28
C ILE A 230 -4.15 -0.06 3.51
N CYS A 231 -5.25 0.40 4.09
CA CYS A 231 -6.58 0.33 3.53
C CYS A 231 -7.23 1.72 3.48
N GLY A 232 -7.65 2.12 2.29
CA GLY A 232 -8.37 3.37 2.09
C GLY A 232 -8.67 3.61 0.62
N ASP A 233 -8.89 4.88 0.28
CA ASP A 233 -9.12 5.33 -1.09
C ASP A 233 -7.82 5.85 -1.73
N SER A 234 -7.93 6.74 -2.72
CA SER A 234 -6.80 7.34 -3.45
C SER A 234 -5.80 8.04 -2.52
N ILE A 235 -6.25 8.63 -1.41
CA ILE A 235 -5.37 9.35 -0.50
C ILE A 235 -4.43 8.38 0.25
N GLN A 236 -4.96 7.23 0.66
CA GLN A 236 -4.14 6.19 1.28
C GLN A 236 -3.37 5.34 0.27
N GLU A 237 -3.91 5.13 -0.92
CA GLU A 237 -3.16 4.48 -2.01
C GLU A 237 -1.94 5.32 -2.39
N GLY A 238 -2.00 6.63 -2.14
CA GLY A 238 -0.93 7.58 -2.42
C GLY A 238 -1.00 8.10 -3.85
N ILE A 239 -2.20 8.49 -4.27
CA ILE A 239 -2.47 9.16 -5.55
C ILE A 239 -2.62 10.66 -5.31
N GLY A 240 -2.03 11.45 -6.21
CA GLY A 240 -2.02 12.91 -6.29
C GLY A 240 -0.97 13.36 -7.30
N GLY A 241 -0.97 14.62 -7.74
CA GLY A 241 -0.19 15.12 -8.89
C GLY A 241 1.32 14.84 -8.85
N ASP A 242 1.70 13.61 -9.25
CA ASP A 242 3.02 12.97 -9.20
C ASP A 242 3.33 12.09 -7.96
N VAL A 243 2.34 11.34 -7.43
CA VAL A 243 2.53 10.41 -6.30
C VAL A 243 2.28 8.98 -6.77
N ARG A 244 3.37 8.21 -6.82
CA ARG A 244 3.49 6.89 -7.47
C ARG A 244 3.19 5.75 -6.51
N CYS A 245 1.99 5.71 -5.94
CA CYS A 245 1.65 4.81 -4.81
C CYS A 245 2.58 4.97 -3.59
N TYR A 246 3.08 6.20 -3.40
CA TYR A 246 4.05 6.58 -2.37
C TYR A 246 3.47 7.67 -1.47
N GLY A 247 2.30 7.37 -0.91
CA GLY A 247 1.59 8.25 0.01
C GLY A 247 2.29 8.38 1.36
N ALA A 248 1.68 9.14 2.26
CA ALA A 248 2.26 9.45 3.57
C ALA A 248 2.50 8.19 4.44
N MET A 249 1.62 7.20 4.34
CA MET A 249 1.78 5.92 5.04
C MET A 249 3.01 5.16 4.53
N GLN A 250 3.09 4.99 3.21
CA GLN A 250 4.18 4.29 2.54
C GLN A 250 5.52 4.98 2.78
N ARG A 251 5.56 6.32 2.65
CA ARG A 251 6.75 7.14 3.00
C ARG A 251 7.22 6.90 4.42
N SER A 252 6.30 6.92 5.37
CA SER A 252 6.63 6.73 6.79
C SER A 252 7.19 5.32 7.03
N VAL A 253 6.57 4.29 6.44
CA VAL A 253 7.08 2.91 6.50
C VAL A 253 8.51 2.84 5.95
N TYR A 254 8.71 3.43 4.78
CA TYR A 254 9.96 3.33 4.06
C TYR A 254 11.12 4.11 4.68
N GLU A 255 10.86 5.28 5.28
CA GLU A 255 11.86 6.07 6.01
C GLU A 255 12.26 5.45 7.34
N LEU A 256 11.38 4.67 7.96
CA LEU A 256 11.62 4.04 9.27
C LEU A 256 12.20 2.64 9.17
N SER A 257 11.88 1.90 8.11
CA SER A 257 12.33 0.53 7.90
C SER A 257 13.84 0.45 7.70
N THR A 258 14.51 -0.40 8.47
CA THR A 258 15.90 -0.82 8.25
C THR A 258 15.96 -2.34 8.08
N PRO A 259 17.03 -2.90 7.48
CA PRO A 259 17.18 -4.36 7.40
C PRO A 259 17.06 -5.08 8.75
N ASP A 260 17.58 -4.47 9.83
CA ASP A 260 17.53 -5.06 11.18
C ASP A 260 16.18 -4.86 11.90
N ARG A 261 15.39 -3.86 11.48
CA ARG A 261 14.06 -3.54 12.04
C ARG A 261 13.09 -3.32 10.88
N PRO A 262 12.77 -4.38 10.09
CA PRO A 262 12.06 -4.18 8.85
C PRO A 262 10.61 -3.82 9.10
N LEU A 263 10.15 -2.78 8.40
CA LEU A 263 8.75 -2.38 8.33
C LEU A 263 8.34 -2.47 6.87
N GLU A 264 7.44 -3.40 6.57
CA GLU A 264 6.95 -3.66 5.22
C GLU A 264 5.47 -3.31 5.11
N TYR A 265 5.01 -2.90 3.92
CA TYR A 265 3.59 -2.68 3.70
C TYR A 265 2.98 -3.53 2.59
N PHE A 266 1.70 -3.84 2.82
CA PHE A 266 0.75 -4.32 1.85
C PHE A 266 -0.24 -3.18 1.56
N ASN A 267 -0.18 -2.64 0.34
CA ASN A 267 -1.11 -1.62 -0.12
C ASN A 267 -2.41 -2.29 -0.56
N ALA A 268 -3.44 -2.17 0.27
CA ALA A 268 -4.82 -2.62 0.03
C ALA A 268 -5.78 -1.42 -0.18
N ALA A 269 -5.24 -0.23 -0.46
CA ALA A 269 -6.05 0.94 -0.75
C ALA A 269 -6.47 0.95 -2.22
N LEU A 270 -7.72 1.34 -2.48
CA LEU A 270 -8.35 1.27 -3.79
C LEU A 270 -8.86 2.66 -4.18
N HIS A 271 -8.17 3.35 -5.08
CA HIS A 271 -8.62 4.67 -5.55
C HIS A 271 -9.98 4.61 -6.22
N ALA A 272 -10.70 5.74 -6.14
CA ALA A 272 -12.09 5.88 -6.56
C ALA A 272 -13.09 4.96 -5.83
N GLN A 273 -12.64 4.16 -4.84
CA GLN A 273 -13.51 3.29 -4.05
C GLN A 273 -13.79 3.88 -2.67
N GLY A 274 -14.91 3.44 -2.08
CA GLY A 274 -15.31 3.77 -0.71
C GLY A 274 -15.09 2.61 0.28
N PRO A 275 -15.35 2.83 1.59
CA PRO A 275 -15.10 1.86 2.66
C PRO A 275 -15.75 0.50 2.47
N ASP A 276 -16.92 0.42 1.83
CA ASP A 276 -17.57 -0.87 1.61
C ASP A 276 -16.76 -1.77 0.70
N VAL A 277 -16.03 -1.24 -0.28
CA VAL A 277 -15.27 -2.05 -1.24
C VAL A 277 -13.94 -2.48 -0.61
N TYR A 278 -13.11 -1.54 -0.14
CA TYR A 278 -11.80 -1.90 0.41
C TYR A 278 -11.86 -2.66 1.74
N SER A 279 -12.97 -2.59 2.50
CA SER A 279 -13.15 -3.48 3.67
C SER A 279 -13.43 -4.94 3.28
N ARG A 280 -14.00 -5.22 2.09
CA ARG A 280 -14.12 -6.61 1.58
C ARG A 280 -12.79 -7.09 1.06
N PHE A 281 -12.07 -6.24 0.32
CA PHE A 281 -10.69 -6.52 -0.08
C PHE A 281 -9.84 -6.87 1.14
N PHE A 282 -9.94 -6.09 2.22
CA PHE A 282 -9.28 -6.39 3.49
C PHE A 282 -9.64 -7.80 4.01
N ALA A 283 -10.94 -8.11 4.07
CA ALA A 283 -11.42 -9.40 4.56
C ALA A 283 -10.87 -10.59 3.75
N ASP A 284 -10.70 -10.41 2.43
CA ASP A 284 -10.16 -11.45 1.54
C ASP A 284 -8.68 -11.76 1.80
N HIS A 285 -7.90 -10.77 2.27
CA HIS A 285 -6.44 -10.86 2.31
C HIS A 285 -5.87 -10.94 3.74
N VAL A 286 -6.62 -10.52 4.75
CA VAL A 286 -6.12 -10.37 6.13
C VAL A 286 -5.54 -11.68 6.70
N ALA A 287 -6.13 -12.83 6.37
CA ALA A 287 -5.67 -14.13 6.85
C ALA A 287 -4.30 -14.54 6.29
N VAL A 288 -3.97 -14.09 5.06
CA VAL A 288 -2.71 -14.38 4.38
C VAL A 288 -1.65 -13.33 4.70
N VAL A 289 -2.03 -12.05 4.73
CA VAL A 289 -1.11 -10.93 5.04
C VAL A 289 -0.71 -10.93 6.51
N ARG A 290 -1.63 -11.31 7.41
CA ARG A 290 -1.43 -11.35 8.87
C ARG A 290 -0.76 -10.07 9.42
N PRO A 291 -1.36 -8.89 9.17
CA PRO A 291 -0.73 -7.63 9.57
C PRO A 291 -0.52 -7.55 11.09
N THR A 292 0.56 -6.88 11.49
CA THR A 292 0.77 -6.41 12.87
C THR A 292 0.26 -4.99 13.05
N ILE A 293 0.15 -4.22 11.96
CA ILE A 293 -0.38 -2.86 11.94
C ILE A 293 -1.38 -2.76 10.80
N VAL A 294 -2.55 -2.17 11.04
CA VAL A 294 -3.54 -1.86 10.01
C VAL A 294 -3.75 -0.36 9.99
N THR A 295 -3.65 0.28 8.84
CA THR A 295 -4.18 1.64 8.67
C THR A 295 -5.48 1.55 7.88
N TYR A 296 -6.58 2.07 8.44
CA TYR A 296 -7.89 1.95 7.79
C TYR A 296 -8.60 3.30 7.75
N SER A 297 -8.82 3.83 6.55
CA SER A 297 -9.67 5.01 6.37
C SER A 297 -11.11 4.61 6.61
N ALA A 298 -11.74 5.12 7.67
CA ALA A 298 -13.18 4.88 7.87
C ALA A 298 -14.04 5.88 7.07
N TRP A 299 -13.43 6.87 6.42
CA TRP A 299 -14.09 7.84 5.57
C TRP A 299 -13.45 7.82 4.17
N SER A 300 -14.24 8.06 3.15
CA SER A 300 -13.74 8.35 1.81
C SER A 300 -14.46 9.55 1.23
N GLY A 301 -13.70 10.40 0.52
CA GLY A 301 -14.31 11.42 -0.33
C GLY A 301 -15.24 10.79 -1.37
N ASN A 302 -15.00 9.57 -1.84
CA ASN A 302 -15.80 8.95 -2.91
C ASN A 302 -17.27 8.68 -2.54
N ASP A 303 -17.61 8.72 -1.24
CA ASP A 303 -18.99 8.62 -0.74
C ASP A 303 -19.71 9.99 -0.60
N VAL A 304 -19.02 11.08 -0.94
CA VAL A 304 -19.51 12.46 -0.80
C VAL A 304 -19.99 12.98 -2.15
N THR A 305 -21.24 13.42 -2.21
CA THR A 305 -21.86 13.98 -3.42
C THR A 305 -21.75 15.51 -3.44
N ALA A 306 -21.48 16.10 -4.61
CA ALA A 306 -21.48 17.54 -4.78
C ALA A 306 -22.85 18.16 -4.43
N GLY A 307 -22.85 19.33 -3.80
CA GLY A 307 -24.04 20.07 -3.38
C GLY A 307 -24.70 19.55 -2.09
N SER A 308 -24.66 18.25 -1.83
CA SER A 308 -25.37 17.61 -0.70
C SER A 308 -24.46 17.04 0.40
N GLY A 309 -23.18 16.83 0.13
CA GLY A 309 -22.25 16.23 1.08
C GLY A 309 -22.45 14.71 1.21
N ILE A 310 -22.20 14.16 2.40
CA ILE A 310 -22.37 12.73 2.66
C ILE A 310 -23.81 12.42 3.09
N SER A 311 -24.43 11.40 2.50
CA SER A 311 -25.77 10.96 2.90
C SER A 311 -25.74 10.16 4.21
N SER A 312 -26.86 10.14 4.93
CA SER A 312 -27.04 9.28 6.11
C SER A 312 -26.86 7.79 5.80
N LEU A 313 -27.24 7.36 4.60
CA LEU A 313 -27.04 5.98 4.15
C LEU A 313 -25.54 5.67 3.96
N ALA A 314 -24.80 6.55 3.28
CA ALA A 314 -23.35 6.43 3.14
C ALA A 314 -22.64 6.42 4.50
N MET A 315 -23.05 7.31 5.41
CA MET A 315 -22.55 7.34 6.79
C MET A 315 -22.81 6.04 7.56
N ARG A 316 -23.93 5.35 7.34
CA ARG A 316 -24.15 4.02 7.97
C ARG A 316 -23.24 2.95 7.36
N ARG A 317 -23.09 2.95 6.03
CA ARG A 317 -22.26 1.95 5.31
C ARG A 317 -20.79 2.04 5.70
N LEU A 318 -20.22 3.24 5.83
CA LEU A 318 -18.82 3.40 6.23
C LEU A 318 -18.56 2.88 7.66
N LYS A 319 -19.52 3.08 8.58
CA LYS A 319 -19.42 2.59 9.96
C LYS A 319 -19.50 1.06 10.01
N ALA A 320 -20.43 0.48 9.24
CA ALA A 320 -20.53 -0.97 9.09
C ALA A 320 -19.26 -1.58 8.47
N SER A 321 -18.61 -0.86 7.55
CA SER A 321 -17.36 -1.31 6.91
C SER A 321 -16.20 -1.41 7.91
N LEU A 322 -16.10 -0.49 8.87
CA LEU A 322 -15.16 -0.63 9.98
C LEU A 322 -15.50 -1.83 10.89
N GLY A 323 -16.80 -2.09 11.12
CA GLY A 323 -17.24 -3.30 11.82
C GLY A 323 -16.80 -4.58 11.10
N ARG A 324 -16.83 -4.61 9.76
CA ARG A 324 -16.31 -5.72 8.94
C ARG A 324 -14.81 -5.92 9.19
N VAL A 325 -14.01 -4.86 9.23
CA VAL A 325 -12.57 -4.95 9.50
C VAL A 325 -12.29 -5.62 10.85
N PHE A 326 -12.94 -5.15 11.92
CA PHE A 326 -12.75 -5.75 13.26
C PHE A 326 -13.24 -7.20 13.31
N SER A 327 -14.37 -7.52 12.67
CA SER A 327 -14.88 -8.89 12.57
C SER A 327 -13.91 -9.81 11.80
N SER A 328 -13.35 -9.34 10.69
CA SER A 328 -12.35 -10.08 9.90
C SER A 328 -11.05 -10.31 10.67
N LEU A 329 -10.60 -9.32 11.46
CA LEU A 329 -9.46 -9.50 12.37
C LEU A 329 -9.73 -10.56 13.44
N GLN A 330 -10.90 -10.49 14.07
CA GLN A 330 -11.33 -11.47 15.07
C GLN A 330 -11.42 -12.88 14.47
N ALA A 331 -12.03 -13.03 13.29
CA ALA A 331 -12.18 -14.30 12.59
C ALA A 331 -10.82 -14.91 12.20
N ALA A 332 -9.83 -14.08 11.86
CA ALA A 332 -8.47 -14.50 11.56
C ALA A 332 -7.61 -14.76 12.83
N GLY A 333 -8.15 -14.52 14.03
CA GLY A 333 -7.41 -14.63 15.29
C GLY A 333 -6.29 -13.59 15.43
N LEU A 334 -6.45 -12.42 14.82
CA LEU A 334 -5.44 -11.36 14.77
C LEU A 334 -5.82 -10.17 15.64
N ARG A 335 -4.82 -9.56 16.28
CA ARG A 335 -4.97 -8.35 17.12
C ARG A 335 -3.91 -7.30 16.79
N PRO A 336 -3.86 -6.80 15.53
CA PRO A 336 -2.93 -5.74 15.17
C PRO A 336 -3.26 -4.43 15.86
N ILE A 337 -2.31 -3.50 15.85
CA ILE A 337 -2.59 -2.11 16.14
C ILE A 337 -3.35 -1.52 14.93
N VAL A 338 -4.57 -1.04 15.18
CA VAL A 338 -5.40 -0.43 14.13
C VAL A 338 -5.29 1.09 14.23
N LEU A 339 -4.71 1.73 13.23
CA LEU A 339 -4.61 3.17 13.09
C LEU A 339 -5.72 3.71 12.17
N LEU A 340 -6.39 4.76 12.62
CA LEU A 340 -7.56 5.35 11.98
C LEU A 340 -7.26 6.81 11.60
N PRO A 341 -6.82 7.09 10.36
CA PRO A 341 -6.66 8.46 9.90
C PRO A 341 -7.99 9.21 9.86
N GLU A 342 -7.91 10.50 10.18
CA GLU A 342 -9.04 11.43 10.11
C GLU A 342 -9.49 11.66 8.65
N ALA A 343 -10.76 11.98 8.48
CA ALA A 343 -11.33 12.37 7.20
C ALA A 343 -10.78 13.72 6.72
N THR A 344 -10.11 13.72 5.57
CA THR A 344 -9.48 14.89 4.94
C THR A 344 -10.50 15.79 4.23
N PRO A 345 -10.24 17.11 4.14
CA PRO A 345 -11.10 18.02 3.37
C PRO A 345 -10.99 17.77 1.86
N VAL A 346 -11.91 18.37 1.13
CA VAL A 346 -11.90 18.51 -0.33
C VAL A 346 -12.15 19.98 -0.64
N SER A 347 -11.46 20.56 -1.62
CA SER A 347 -11.65 21.96 -2.01
C SER A 347 -12.94 22.11 -2.83
N SER A 348 -13.59 23.27 -2.71
CA SER A 348 -14.87 23.55 -3.39
C SER A 348 -14.74 23.57 -4.91
N GLY A 349 -13.55 23.88 -5.44
CA GLY A 349 -13.22 23.78 -6.87
C GLY A 349 -13.25 22.35 -7.42
N TYR A 350 -12.97 21.33 -6.59
CA TYR A 350 -13.10 19.93 -6.98
C TYR A 350 -14.51 19.41 -6.69
N ARG A 351 -14.96 19.61 -5.45
CA ARG A 351 -16.29 19.20 -5.00
C ARG A 351 -16.84 20.19 -4.00
N ASN A 352 -17.74 21.04 -4.47
CA ASN A 352 -18.47 21.97 -3.62
C ASN A 352 -19.52 21.23 -2.78
N VAL A 353 -19.37 21.27 -1.45
CA VAL A 353 -20.33 20.74 -0.47
C VAL A 353 -20.80 21.82 0.51
N GLY A 354 -20.15 23.00 0.54
CA GLY A 354 -20.49 24.13 1.41
C GLY A 354 -20.61 23.71 2.87
N ALA A 355 -21.69 24.13 3.52
CA ALA A 355 -21.96 23.86 4.92
C ALA A 355 -22.06 22.36 5.25
N ASN A 356 -22.32 21.50 4.25
CA ASN A 356 -22.39 20.04 4.45
C ASN A 356 -21.02 19.41 4.76
N ASP A 357 -19.90 20.13 4.60
CA ASP A 357 -18.58 19.70 5.12
C ASP A 357 -18.59 19.56 6.66
N GLN A 358 -19.58 20.14 7.36
CA GLN A 358 -19.77 19.92 8.79
C GLN A 358 -19.88 18.44 9.14
N ALA A 359 -20.50 17.61 8.29
CA ALA A 359 -20.62 16.18 8.54
C ALA A 359 -19.26 15.46 8.64
N ARG A 360 -18.27 15.90 7.85
CA ARG A 360 -16.89 15.38 7.93
C ARG A 360 -16.22 15.80 9.24
N ARG A 361 -16.39 17.06 9.64
CA ARG A 361 -15.84 17.56 10.91
C ARG A 361 -16.47 16.85 12.11
N ASP A 362 -17.78 16.64 12.09
CA ASP A 362 -18.49 15.89 13.13
C ASP A 362 -18.07 14.43 13.15
N PHE A 363 -17.81 13.82 11.99
CA PHE A 363 -17.25 12.48 11.91
C PHE A 363 -15.91 12.39 12.66
N ASN A 364 -14.98 13.32 12.38
CA ASN A 364 -13.67 13.36 13.04
C ASN A 364 -13.80 13.64 14.55
N ALA A 365 -14.55 14.67 14.93
CA ALA A 365 -14.63 15.12 16.32
C ALA A 365 -15.45 14.19 17.22
N ASN A 366 -16.57 13.66 16.71
CA ASN A 366 -17.60 13.04 17.54
C ASN A 366 -17.73 11.53 17.38
N TRP A 367 -17.43 10.98 16.19
CA TRP A 367 -17.59 9.55 15.94
C TRP A 367 -16.25 8.81 15.99
N LEU A 368 -15.25 9.28 15.25
CA LEU A 368 -13.97 8.59 15.10
C LEU A 368 -13.24 8.43 16.45
N THR A 369 -13.29 9.46 17.30
CA THR A 369 -12.72 9.47 18.65
C THR A 369 -13.36 8.49 19.64
N LYS A 370 -14.57 7.99 19.33
CA LYS A 370 -15.32 7.03 20.16
C LYS A 370 -15.14 5.58 19.73
N VAL A 371 -14.46 5.34 18.61
CA VAL A 371 -14.20 3.98 18.13
C VAL A 371 -13.27 3.27 19.11
N SER A 372 -13.76 2.19 19.72
CA SER A 372 -12.94 1.28 20.53
C SER A 372 -12.13 0.33 19.64
N GLY A 373 -10.92 -0.02 20.06
CA GLY A 373 -10.08 -1.00 19.35
C GLY A 373 -9.24 -0.42 18.21
N GLY A 374 -9.26 0.90 18.01
CA GLY A 374 -8.36 1.61 17.11
C GLY A 374 -7.82 2.90 17.73
N ILE A 375 -6.76 3.41 17.12
CA ILE A 375 -6.06 4.64 17.53
C ILE A 375 -6.25 5.65 16.42
N VAL A 376 -6.86 6.79 16.75
CA VAL A 376 -7.04 7.89 15.79
C VAL A 376 -5.70 8.56 15.55
N ILE A 377 -5.32 8.72 14.29
CA ILE A 377 -4.15 9.52 13.90
C ILE A 377 -4.55 11.00 13.97
N LYS A 378 -4.50 11.56 15.17
CA LYS A 378 -4.91 12.96 15.42
C LYS A 378 -4.05 13.92 14.60
N GLY A 379 -4.70 14.87 13.94
CA GLY A 379 -4.04 15.88 13.12
C GLY A 379 -3.77 15.45 11.68
N PHE A 380 -4.14 14.22 11.29
CA PHE A 380 -4.00 13.73 9.91
C PHE A 380 -4.73 14.64 8.91
N ALA A 381 -5.98 15.01 9.21
CA ALA A 381 -6.74 15.91 8.34
C ALA A 381 -6.26 17.37 8.48
N ALA A 382 -5.94 17.79 9.71
CA ALA A 382 -5.49 19.14 10.00
C ALA A 382 -4.17 19.50 9.28
N ALA A 383 -3.28 18.52 9.05
CA ALA A 383 -2.01 18.71 8.35
C ALA A 383 -2.15 19.37 6.97
N ILE A 384 -3.25 19.10 6.27
CA ILE A 384 -3.53 19.61 4.92
C ILE A 384 -4.79 20.47 4.85
N THR A 385 -5.41 20.79 6.00
CA THR A 385 -6.59 21.66 6.03
C THR A 385 -6.15 23.12 5.95
N GLY A 386 -6.73 23.86 5.01
CA GLY A 386 -6.55 25.30 4.81
C GLY A 386 -7.69 26.13 5.42
N THR A 387 -7.89 27.32 4.87
CA THR A 387 -8.94 28.24 5.31
C THR A 387 -10.33 27.72 4.95
N ARG A 388 -11.33 27.98 5.81
CA ARG A 388 -12.73 27.72 5.50
C ARG A 388 -13.29 28.81 4.58
N ASP A 389 -13.99 28.42 3.53
CA ASP A 389 -14.62 29.38 2.62
C ASP A 389 -15.92 29.99 3.21
N ALA A 390 -16.47 30.99 2.52
CA ALA A 390 -17.69 31.67 2.93
C ALA A 390 -18.93 30.76 2.94
N ALA A 391 -18.88 29.62 2.23
CA ALA A 391 -19.94 28.62 2.21
C ALA A 391 -19.84 27.62 3.38
N GLY A 392 -18.78 27.68 4.19
CA GLY A 392 -18.59 26.84 5.37
C GLY A 392 -17.79 25.54 5.13
N GLN A 393 -17.14 25.42 3.97
CA GLN A 393 -16.33 24.26 3.58
C GLN A 393 -14.85 24.52 3.86
N ASP A 394 -14.20 23.59 4.58
CA ASP A 394 -12.75 23.64 4.75
C ASP A 394 -12.06 23.35 3.41
N GLN A 395 -11.16 24.24 2.98
CA GLN A 395 -10.37 24.01 1.78
C GLN A 395 -9.13 23.15 2.07
N ILE A 396 -8.53 22.55 1.04
CA ILE A 396 -7.17 22.03 1.16
C ILE A 396 -6.20 23.23 1.23
N LYS A 397 -5.19 23.12 2.08
CA LYS A 397 -4.11 24.10 2.24
C LYS A 397 -3.44 24.39 0.89
N ASP A 398 -3.20 25.67 0.61
CA ASP A 398 -2.54 26.10 -0.63
C ASP A 398 -1.21 25.37 -0.84
N GLY A 399 -1.01 24.87 -2.06
CA GLY A 399 0.17 24.11 -2.45
C GLY A 399 0.23 22.66 -1.95
N ALA A 400 -0.73 22.20 -1.13
CA ALA A 400 -0.79 20.82 -0.66
C ALA A 400 -1.56 19.87 -1.60
N SER A 401 -2.21 20.39 -2.64
CA SER A 401 -2.90 19.62 -3.67
C SER A 401 -2.86 20.36 -5.00
N GLY A 402 -2.85 19.61 -6.11
CA GLY A 402 -2.95 20.15 -7.48
C GLY A 402 -4.37 20.13 -8.05
N ASP A 403 -5.25 19.27 -7.52
CA ASP A 403 -6.61 19.07 -8.02
C ASP A 403 -7.69 19.36 -6.97
N GLY A 404 -7.32 19.75 -5.76
CA GLY A 404 -8.25 20.08 -4.69
C GLY A 404 -8.83 18.87 -3.97
N VAL A 405 -8.28 17.66 -4.15
CA VAL A 405 -8.68 16.47 -3.36
C VAL A 405 -7.49 15.60 -2.97
N HIS A 406 -6.55 15.39 -3.88
CA HIS A 406 -5.43 14.51 -3.68
C HIS A 406 -4.22 15.29 -3.18
N PRO A 407 -3.61 14.90 -2.05
CA PRO A 407 -2.37 15.50 -1.60
C PRO A 407 -1.29 15.31 -2.67
N ASN A 408 -0.61 16.40 -3.04
CA ASN A 408 0.59 16.31 -3.85
C ASN A 408 1.80 15.97 -2.95
N ASP A 409 3.00 16.07 -3.50
CA ASP A 409 4.24 15.82 -2.75
C ASP A 409 4.35 16.61 -1.44
N PRO A 410 4.26 17.96 -1.43
CA PRO A 410 4.19 18.75 -0.20
C PRO A 410 3.07 18.30 0.74
N GLY A 411 1.87 18.02 0.21
CA GLY A 411 0.74 17.55 1.00
C GLY A 411 1.02 16.24 1.72
N HIS A 412 1.60 15.25 1.04
CA HIS A 412 1.98 13.99 1.67
C HIS A 412 3.12 14.14 2.67
N ASP A 413 4.07 15.06 2.47
CA ASP A 413 5.11 15.32 3.47
C ASP A 413 4.54 15.93 4.76
N LEU A 414 3.52 16.79 4.65
CA LEU A 414 2.79 17.31 5.81
C LEU A 414 2.06 16.19 6.58
N ILE A 415 1.36 15.30 5.87
CA ILE A 415 0.67 14.16 6.49
C ILE A 415 1.67 13.18 7.10
N LYS A 416 2.78 12.91 6.41
CA LYS A 416 3.85 12.00 6.87
C LYS A 416 4.42 12.44 8.21
N ALA A 417 4.61 13.74 8.42
CA ALA A 417 5.08 14.27 9.70
C ALA A 417 4.15 13.92 10.88
N VAL A 418 2.85 13.73 10.62
CA VAL A 418 1.87 13.28 11.61
C VAL A 418 1.84 11.76 11.74
N VAL A 419 1.97 11.02 10.63
CA VAL A 419 1.91 9.55 10.62
C VAL A 419 3.15 8.90 11.21
N LYS A 420 4.34 9.37 10.82
CA LYS A 420 5.63 8.75 11.16
C LYS A 420 5.84 8.52 12.67
N PRO A 421 5.47 9.44 13.58
CA PRO A 421 5.56 9.21 15.02
C PRO A 421 4.79 7.97 15.51
N TYR A 422 3.62 7.66 14.93
CA TYR A 422 2.84 6.48 15.33
C TYR A 422 3.58 5.18 14.98
N TYR A 423 4.18 5.09 13.79
CA TYR A 423 4.99 3.92 13.42
C TYR A 423 6.28 3.82 14.22
N GLN A 424 6.95 4.95 14.48
CA GLN A 424 8.16 4.99 15.31
C GLN A 424 7.87 4.46 16.72
N MET A 425 6.78 4.91 17.35
CA MET A 425 6.36 4.42 18.67
C MET A 425 6.13 2.92 18.71
N ILE A 426 5.63 2.32 17.62
CA ILE A 426 5.41 0.88 17.53
C ILE A 426 6.75 0.14 17.40
N LEU A 427 7.64 0.64 16.55
CA LEU A 427 8.98 0.07 16.37
C LEU A 427 9.80 0.10 17.66
N ASP A 428 9.71 1.16 18.44
CA ASP A 428 10.51 1.35 19.67
C ASP A 428 10.05 0.49 20.85
N ARG A 429 8.92 -0.21 20.74
CA ARG A 429 8.45 -1.17 21.74
C ARG A 429 8.98 -2.59 21.54
N VAL A 430 9.55 -2.88 20.38
CA VAL A 430 10.06 -4.23 20.02
C VAL A 430 11.59 -4.30 20.02
N ALA A 431 12.27 -3.14 19.99
CA ALA A 431 13.70 -3.00 20.25
C ALA A 431 13.98 -3.01 21.75
#